data_AF-A0A2T9ZBG5-F1
#
_entry.id   AF-A0A2T9ZBG5-F1
#
_cell.length_a   1.000
_cell.length_b   1.000
_cell.length_c   1.000
_cell.angle_alpha   90.00
_cell.angle_beta   90.00
_cell.angle_gamma   90.00
#
_symmetry.space_group_name_H-M   'P 1'
#
loop_
_entity.id
_entity.type
_entity.pdbx_description
1 polymer ?
#
loop_
_entity_poly.entity_id
_entity_poly.type
_entity_poly.pdbx_seq_one_letter_code
_entity_poly.pdbx_strand_id
1 'polypeptide(L)'
;MGKITCANVLSDLYAIGVTECDNMLMLLGVSEAIEPEIKNKVVQLIMKGFHDSASLAGTIVTGGQTIRNPWLLLGGVASSVSKETEILRPVNASVGDVLVLTKPLGTRPAVNAHVNFYYGQSSERRDQLSNILSESQILDCYNAAIRSMCRLNKQAATLMKKHDAHAATDVTGFGILGHANQLAENQLNKIRFRIHSLPLLQHSFEIDTLFDYGLVRGTSAETSGGLLIAMTHNDAINFIEELSKSNDPEQAFIVGTVEADIDSQQSPLNTQLQSNNYAFIDKDVKIISVPCKDV
;
A
#
# COMPACT_ATOMS: atom_id res chain seq x y z
N MET A 1 10.79 5.46 -9.25
CA MET A 1 9.91 6.66 -9.19
C MET A 1 8.78 6.59 -10.20
N GLY A 2 8.99 6.78 -11.52
CA GLY A 2 7.88 6.78 -12.49
C GLY A 2 6.96 5.54 -12.44
N LYS A 3 7.54 4.34 -12.37
CA LYS A 3 6.78 3.08 -12.19
C LYS A 3 5.94 3.08 -10.92
N ILE A 4 6.56 3.42 -9.78
CA ILE A 4 5.90 3.52 -8.47
C ILE A 4 4.73 4.53 -8.52
N THR A 5 4.93 5.69 -9.14
CA THR A 5 3.88 6.70 -9.27
C THR A 5 2.69 6.17 -10.06
N CYS A 6 2.94 5.51 -11.20
CA CYS A 6 1.88 4.91 -12.01
C CYS A 6 1.14 3.80 -11.25
N ALA A 7 1.88 2.90 -10.60
CA ALA A 7 1.31 1.84 -9.76
C ALA A 7 0.48 2.39 -8.60
N ASN A 8 0.93 3.48 -7.95
CA ASN A 8 0.18 4.16 -6.91
C ASN A 8 -1.13 4.76 -7.45
N VAL A 9 -1.10 5.44 -8.59
CA VAL A 9 -2.30 6.04 -9.22
C VAL A 9 -3.32 4.98 -9.63
N LEU A 10 -2.86 3.82 -10.11
CA LEU A 10 -3.75 2.71 -10.49
C LEU A 10 -4.28 1.92 -9.28
N SER A 11 -3.62 2.04 -8.11
CA SER A 11 -3.94 1.26 -6.92
C SER A 11 -5.38 1.47 -6.44
N ASP A 12 -5.85 2.71 -6.43
CA ASP A 12 -7.24 3.06 -6.05
C ASP A 12 -8.29 2.39 -6.96
N LEU A 13 -8.01 2.33 -8.27
CA LEU A 13 -8.88 1.68 -9.26
C LEU A 13 -8.94 0.16 -9.03
N TYR A 14 -7.79 -0.44 -8.70
CA TYR A 14 -7.69 -1.85 -8.34
C TYR A 14 -8.37 -2.16 -7.00
N ALA A 15 -8.36 -1.23 -6.03
CA ALA A 15 -9.02 -1.41 -4.74
C ALA A 15 -10.55 -1.57 -4.85
N ILE A 16 -11.17 -0.97 -5.87
CA ILE A 16 -12.59 -1.17 -6.18
C ILE A 16 -12.84 -2.30 -7.20
N GLY A 17 -11.86 -3.20 -7.38
CA GLY A 17 -11.97 -4.38 -8.25
C GLY A 17 -11.99 -4.08 -9.75
N VAL A 18 -11.84 -2.83 -10.18
CA VAL A 18 -11.79 -2.46 -11.59
C VAL A 18 -10.38 -2.76 -12.11
N THR A 19 -10.27 -3.65 -13.09
CA THR A 19 -8.96 -4.15 -13.59
C THR A 19 -8.49 -3.42 -14.85
N GLU A 20 -9.44 -2.87 -15.62
CA GLU A 20 -9.17 -2.16 -16.86
C GLU A 20 -9.19 -0.65 -16.62
N CYS A 21 -8.18 0.03 -17.14
CA CYS A 21 -8.06 1.48 -17.10
C CYS A 21 -8.11 1.98 -18.54
N ASP A 22 -9.15 2.72 -18.90
CA ASP A 22 -9.33 3.25 -20.24
C ASP A 22 -8.32 4.36 -20.56
N ASN A 23 -7.98 5.16 -19.54
CA ASN A 23 -7.15 6.34 -19.74
C ASN A 23 -6.34 6.71 -18.49
N MET A 24 -5.09 7.12 -18.72
CA MET A 24 -4.26 7.76 -17.70
C MET A 24 -3.82 9.17 -18.11
N LEU A 25 -3.75 10.06 -17.11
CA LEU A 25 -3.09 11.37 -17.22
C LEU A 25 -1.92 11.43 -16.24
N MET A 26 -0.77 11.98 -16.67
CA MET A 26 0.40 12.16 -15.80
C MET A 26 0.45 13.58 -15.23
N LEU A 27 0.64 13.72 -13.92
CA LEU A 27 0.80 15.02 -13.25
C LEU A 27 2.22 15.14 -12.69
N LEU A 28 2.96 16.16 -13.11
CA LEU A 28 4.37 16.34 -12.76
C LEU A 28 4.66 17.77 -12.31
N GLY A 29 5.15 17.94 -11.09
CA GLY A 29 5.78 19.16 -10.62
C GLY A 29 7.30 19.00 -10.66
N VAL A 30 8.01 19.76 -11.48
CA VAL A 30 9.46 19.66 -11.63
C VAL A 30 10.16 20.69 -10.73
N SER A 31 11.07 20.21 -9.88
CA SER A 31 11.83 21.06 -8.98
C SER A 31 12.72 22.05 -9.74
N GLU A 32 12.64 23.33 -9.39
CA GLU A 32 13.55 24.37 -9.91
C GLU A 32 14.97 24.27 -9.34
N ALA A 33 15.16 23.53 -8.24
CA ALA A 33 16.46 23.33 -7.61
C ALA A 33 17.36 22.32 -8.35
N ILE A 34 16.81 21.56 -9.31
CA ILE A 34 17.58 20.56 -10.08
C ILE A 34 18.27 21.26 -11.26
N GLU A 35 19.58 21.03 -11.41
CA GLU A 35 20.37 21.54 -12.52
C GLU A 35 19.75 21.18 -13.89
N PRO A 36 19.76 22.11 -14.87
CA PRO A 36 19.02 21.91 -16.13
C PRO A 36 19.33 20.61 -16.89
N GLU A 37 20.61 20.21 -16.95
CA GLU A 37 21.03 19.00 -17.66
C GLU A 37 20.56 17.71 -16.97
N ILE A 38 20.61 17.69 -15.63
CA ILE A 38 20.15 16.57 -14.82
C ILE A 38 18.62 16.49 -14.88
N LYS A 39 17.95 17.64 -14.79
CA LYS A 39 16.49 17.76 -14.80
C LYS A 39 15.86 17.09 -16.02
N ASN A 40 16.38 17.36 -17.21
CA ASN A 40 15.84 16.76 -18.44
C ASN A 40 15.95 15.23 -18.43
N LYS A 41 17.11 14.69 -18.00
CA LYS A 41 17.32 13.23 -17.89
C LYS A 41 16.41 12.60 -16.85
N VAL A 42 16.29 13.22 -15.66
CA VAL A 42 15.42 12.74 -14.57
C VAL A 42 13.96 12.71 -15.01
N VAL A 43 13.47 13.78 -15.64
CA VAL A 43 12.09 13.86 -16.14
C VAL A 43 11.84 12.78 -17.20
N GLN A 44 12.75 12.61 -18.17
CA GLN A 44 12.62 11.56 -19.19
C GLN A 44 12.55 10.15 -18.58
N LEU A 45 13.37 9.85 -17.58
CA LEU A 45 13.36 8.56 -16.90
C LEU A 45 12.08 8.33 -16.09
N ILE A 46 11.55 9.38 -15.45
CA ILE A 46 10.27 9.32 -14.73
C ILE A 46 9.14 9.06 -15.71
N MET A 47 9.05 9.82 -16.80
CA MET A 47 8.02 9.64 -17.83
C MET A 47 8.09 8.25 -18.45
N LYS A 48 9.29 7.78 -18.80
CA LYS A 48 9.49 6.43 -19.32
C LYS A 48 8.99 5.37 -18.34
N GLY A 49 9.38 5.46 -17.07
CA GLY A 49 8.93 4.52 -16.05
C GLY A 49 7.40 4.52 -15.86
N PHE A 50 6.77 5.69 -15.92
CA PHE A 50 5.32 5.82 -15.83
C PHE A 50 4.64 5.14 -17.03
N HIS A 51 5.11 5.42 -18.26
CA HIS A 51 4.61 4.79 -19.49
C HIS A 51 4.81 3.27 -19.52
N ASP A 52 5.97 2.77 -19.10
CA ASP A 52 6.26 1.34 -19.03
C ASP A 52 5.25 0.65 -18.10
N SER A 53 4.98 1.24 -16.94
CA SER A 53 4.01 0.70 -15.97
C SER A 53 2.55 0.81 -16.47
N ALA A 54 2.19 1.88 -17.17
CA ALA A 54 0.87 2.02 -17.79
C ALA A 54 0.66 0.95 -18.88
N SER A 55 1.70 0.69 -19.69
CA SER A 55 1.68 -0.35 -20.72
C SER A 55 1.52 -1.74 -20.10
N LEU A 56 2.21 -2.03 -18.98
CA LEU A 56 2.01 -3.27 -18.22
C LEU A 56 0.60 -3.40 -17.66
N ALA A 57 -0.04 -2.29 -17.27
CA ALA A 57 -1.42 -2.26 -16.82
C ALA A 57 -2.44 -2.44 -17.95
N GLY A 58 -2.01 -2.42 -19.22
CA GLY A 58 -2.88 -2.50 -20.40
C GLY A 58 -3.54 -1.18 -20.76
N THR A 59 -2.99 -0.04 -20.31
CA THR A 59 -3.53 1.29 -20.57
C THR A 59 -2.49 2.21 -21.22
N ILE A 60 -2.93 3.40 -21.62
CA ILE A 60 -2.09 4.42 -22.26
C ILE A 60 -2.19 5.74 -21.50
N VAL A 61 -1.09 6.49 -21.53
CA VAL A 61 -1.08 7.87 -21.05
C VAL A 61 -1.40 8.79 -22.23
N THR A 62 -2.59 9.38 -22.24
CA THR A 62 -3.04 10.22 -23.37
C THR A 62 -2.70 11.70 -23.19
N GLY A 63 -2.29 12.09 -21.98
CA GLY A 63 -1.99 13.47 -21.67
C GLY A 63 -1.49 13.65 -20.25
N GLY A 64 -1.47 14.90 -19.82
CA GLY A 64 -0.95 15.28 -18.52
C GLY A 64 -0.59 16.74 -18.45
N GLN A 65 -0.16 17.18 -17.27
CA GLN A 65 0.33 18.54 -17.05
C GLN A 65 1.65 18.49 -16.31
N THR A 66 2.61 19.27 -16.82
CA THR A 66 3.89 19.50 -16.14
C THR A 66 3.99 20.96 -15.72
N ILE A 67 4.28 21.20 -14.44
CA ILE A 67 4.48 22.55 -13.89
C ILE A 67 5.85 22.69 -13.25
N ARG A 68 6.30 23.93 -13.09
CA ARG A 68 7.42 24.23 -12.19
C ARG A 68 6.92 24.24 -10.76
N ASN A 69 7.69 23.66 -9.85
CA ASN A 69 7.34 23.59 -8.44
C ASN A 69 8.63 23.62 -7.60
N PRO A 70 8.64 24.07 -6.34
CA PRO A 70 9.83 23.95 -5.49
C PRO A 70 10.24 22.49 -5.26
N TRP A 71 9.27 21.58 -5.16
CA TRP A 71 9.48 20.16 -4.91
C TRP A 71 9.15 19.30 -6.12
N LEU A 72 9.82 18.16 -6.26
CA LEU A 72 9.45 17.16 -7.26
C LEU A 72 8.16 16.47 -6.82
N LEU A 73 7.06 16.72 -7.55
CA LEU A 73 5.75 16.12 -7.30
C LEU A 73 5.40 15.17 -8.44
N LEU A 74 5.00 13.95 -8.10
CA LEU A 74 4.66 12.90 -9.06
C LEU A 74 3.26 12.37 -8.74
N GLY A 75 2.39 12.35 -9.74
CA GLY A 75 1.05 11.79 -9.61
C GLY A 75 0.41 11.56 -10.97
N GLY A 76 -0.89 11.37 -10.95
CA GLY A 76 -1.67 11.13 -12.16
C GLY A 76 -3.13 10.91 -11.85
N VAL A 77 -3.88 10.63 -12.91
CA VAL A 77 -5.29 10.25 -12.85
C VAL A 77 -5.44 8.96 -13.62
N ALA A 78 -6.10 7.97 -13.04
CA ALA A 78 -6.59 6.78 -13.74
C ALA A 78 -8.10 6.90 -13.89
N SER A 79 -8.63 6.52 -15.06
CA SER A 79 -10.06 6.56 -15.34
C SER A 79 -10.50 5.30 -16.07
N SER A 80 -11.72 4.84 -15.75
CA SER A 80 -12.35 3.69 -16.38
C SER A 80 -13.86 3.88 -16.40
N VAL A 81 -14.50 3.40 -17.47
CA VAL A 81 -15.94 3.30 -17.62
C VAL A 81 -16.32 1.85 -17.39
N SER A 82 -16.86 1.56 -16.21
CA SER A 82 -17.18 0.20 -15.79
C SER A 82 -18.68 0.02 -15.57
N LYS A 83 -19.17 -1.20 -15.79
CA LYS A 83 -20.51 -1.62 -15.37
C LYS A 83 -20.56 -1.73 -13.85
N GLU A 84 -21.73 -1.61 -13.26
CA GLU A 84 -21.91 -1.80 -11.81
C GLU A 84 -21.41 -3.18 -11.35
N THR A 85 -21.64 -4.22 -12.16
CA THR A 85 -21.17 -5.60 -11.89
C THR A 85 -19.64 -5.75 -11.93
N GLU A 86 -18.93 -4.75 -12.46
CA GLU A 86 -17.47 -4.73 -12.52
C GLU A 86 -16.86 -3.90 -11.38
N ILE A 87 -17.68 -3.29 -10.52
CA ILE A 87 -17.22 -2.47 -9.39
C ILE A 87 -17.48 -3.23 -8.09
N LEU A 88 -16.40 -3.50 -7.36
CA LEU A 88 -16.49 -3.95 -5.97
C LEU A 88 -16.72 -2.73 -5.08
N ARG A 89 -17.95 -2.59 -4.55
CA ARG A 89 -18.28 -1.52 -3.61
C ARG A 89 -17.61 -1.79 -2.26
N PRO A 90 -16.87 -0.83 -1.67
CA PRO A 90 -16.08 -1.06 -0.45
C PRO A 90 -16.95 -1.00 0.82
N VAL A 91 -18.09 -1.69 0.86
CA VAL A 91 -19.15 -1.47 1.87
C VAL A 91 -19.80 -2.75 2.42
N ASN A 92 -19.44 -3.94 1.91
CA ASN A 92 -20.15 -5.21 2.20
C ASN A 92 -19.38 -6.19 3.11
N ALA A 93 -18.30 -5.79 3.79
CA ALA A 93 -17.61 -6.67 4.73
C ALA A 93 -18.57 -7.17 5.83
N SER A 94 -18.39 -8.42 6.22
CA SER A 94 -19.31 -9.17 7.08
C SER A 94 -18.59 -9.79 8.27
N VAL A 95 -19.30 -9.94 9.40
CA VAL A 95 -18.75 -10.60 10.59
C VAL A 95 -18.33 -12.02 10.24
N GLY A 96 -17.10 -12.39 10.61
CA GLY A 96 -16.51 -13.69 10.28
C GLY A 96 -15.65 -13.69 9.02
N ASP A 97 -15.66 -12.61 8.23
CA ASP A 97 -14.66 -12.41 7.18
C ASP A 97 -13.25 -12.33 7.78
N VAL A 98 -12.27 -12.65 6.96
CA VAL A 98 -10.86 -12.41 7.24
C VAL A 98 -10.35 -11.24 6.39
N LEU A 99 -9.30 -10.60 6.89
CA LEU A 99 -8.60 -9.53 6.21
C LEU A 99 -7.35 -10.09 5.54
N VAL A 100 -7.24 -9.92 4.22
CA VAL A 100 -6.09 -10.35 3.41
C VAL A 100 -5.30 -9.11 2.97
N LEU A 101 -3.99 -9.09 3.20
CA LEU A 101 -3.08 -8.05 2.72
C LEU A 101 -2.17 -8.59 1.61
N THR A 102 -2.10 -7.90 0.47
CA THR A 102 -1.40 -8.41 -0.74
C THR A 102 0.04 -7.92 -0.94
N LYS A 103 0.55 -7.06 -0.05
CA LYS A 103 1.96 -6.66 -0.03
C LYS A 103 2.46 -6.52 1.41
N PRO A 104 3.74 -6.82 1.69
CA PRO A 104 4.32 -6.51 2.99
C PRO A 104 4.39 -5.00 3.23
N LEU A 105 4.32 -4.62 4.51
CA LEU A 105 4.48 -3.24 5.00
C LEU A 105 5.96 -2.91 5.22
N GLY A 106 6.25 -1.63 5.44
CA GLY A 106 7.60 -1.16 5.82
C GLY A 106 8.34 -0.41 4.71
N THR A 107 7.63 0.10 3.69
CA THR A 107 8.25 0.86 2.60
C THR A 107 8.88 2.16 3.11
N ARG A 108 8.24 2.88 4.03
CA ARG A 108 8.78 4.10 4.63
C ARG A 108 10.07 3.87 5.44
N PRO A 109 10.14 2.92 6.40
CA PRO A 109 11.40 2.54 7.05
C PRO A 109 12.51 2.20 6.05
N ALA A 110 12.23 1.37 5.04
CA ALA A 110 13.20 0.94 4.05
C ALA A 110 13.79 2.12 3.24
N VAL A 111 12.92 3.01 2.73
CA VAL A 111 13.35 4.20 1.98
C VAL A 111 14.13 5.17 2.88
N ASN A 112 13.67 5.41 4.11
CA ASN A 112 14.36 6.33 5.01
C ASN A 112 15.70 5.76 5.50
N ALA A 113 15.82 4.45 5.73
CA ALA A 113 17.11 3.84 6.05
C ALA A 113 18.12 4.04 4.93
N HIS A 114 17.73 3.80 3.68
CA HIS A 114 18.58 4.06 2.52
C HIS A 114 18.99 5.53 2.41
N VAL A 115 18.04 6.47 2.57
CA VAL A 115 18.33 7.90 2.54
C VAL A 115 19.28 8.31 3.67
N ASN A 116 19.01 7.90 4.91
CA ASN A 116 19.84 8.24 6.06
C ASN A 116 21.26 7.65 5.93
N PHE A 117 21.40 6.45 5.37
CA PHE A 117 22.69 5.79 5.19
C PHE A 117 23.56 6.48 4.12
N TYR A 118 23.01 6.68 2.91
CA TYR A 118 23.79 7.16 1.76
C TYR A 118 23.82 8.69 1.60
N TYR A 119 22.73 9.37 1.96
CA TYR A 119 22.54 10.81 1.65
C TYR A 119 22.25 11.66 2.90
N GLY A 120 22.14 11.02 4.06
CA GLY A 120 21.87 11.68 5.33
C GLY A 120 23.01 12.61 5.74
N GLN A 121 22.65 13.83 6.15
CA GLN A 121 23.60 14.81 6.67
C GLN A 121 24.12 14.45 8.08
N SER A 122 23.37 13.61 8.81
CA SER A 122 23.71 13.16 10.16
C SER A 122 24.54 11.88 10.12
N SER A 123 25.81 11.95 10.54
CA SER A 123 26.62 10.73 10.74
C SER A 123 26.03 9.82 11.81
N GLU A 124 25.44 10.39 12.86
CA GLU A 124 24.83 9.63 13.96
C GLU A 124 23.79 8.59 13.49
N ARG A 125 22.84 8.97 12.62
CA ARG A 125 21.83 8.03 12.10
C ARG A 125 22.44 6.91 11.27
N ARG A 126 23.50 7.22 10.51
CA ARG A 126 24.25 6.21 9.74
C ARG A 126 24.94 5.24 10.68
N ASP A 127 25.63 5.75 11.70
CA ASP A 127 26.35 4.94 12.69
C ASP A 127 25.39 4.04 13.48
N GLN A 128 24.23 4.58 13.89
CA GLN A 128 23.16 3.80 14.54
C GLN A 128 22.64 2.67 13.65
N LEU A 129 22.42 2.92 12.36
CA LEU A 129 22.04 1.88 11.39
C LEU A 129 23.14 0.82 11.23
N SER A 130 24.39 1.24 11.08
CA SER A 130 25.55 0.34 10.93
C SER A 130 25.76 -0.57 12.14
N ASN A 131 25.28 -0.19 13.32
CA ASN A 131 25.36 -1.03 14.52
C ASN A 131 24.36 -2.20 14.52
N ILE A 132 23.28 -2.10 13.74
CA ILE A 132 22.20 -3.11 13.73
C ILE A 132 22.07 -3.86 12.40
N LEU A 133 22.50 -3.26 11.29
CA LEU A 133 22.36 -3.81 9.94
C LEU A 133 23.62 -3.57 9.12
N SER A 134 23.99 -4.53 8.27
CA SER A 134 25.01 -4.33 7.26
C SER A 134 24.50 -3.43 6.13
N GLU A 135 25.42 -2.81 5.40
CA GLU A 135 25.08 -2.04 4.19
C GLU A 135 24.28 -2.87 3.18
N SER A 136 24.63 -4.15 3.00
CA SER A 136 23.90 -5.05 2.09
C SER A 136 22.46 -5.28 2.53
N GLN A 137 22.21 -5.43 3.84
CA GLN A 137 20.86 -5.63 4.37
C GLN A 137 19.98 -4.39 4.18
N ILE A 138 20.55 -3.18 4.35
CA ILE A 138 19.86 -1.92 4.09
C ILE A 138 19.49 -1.81 2.61
N LEU A 139 20.44 -2.15 1.72
CA LEU A 139 20.22 -2.11 0.28
C LEU A 139 19.19 -3.15 -0.19
N ASP A 140 19.23 -4.37 0.36
CA ASP A 140 18.27 -5.44 0.06
C ASP A 140 16.85 -5.04 0.49
N CYS A 141 16.69 -4.49 1.70
CA CYS A 141 15.42 -3.98 2.21
C CYS A 141 14.87 -2.86 1.32
N TYR A 142 15.71 -1.91 0.94
CA TYR A 142 15.34 -0.84 0.00
C TYR A 142 14.91 -1.38 -1.36
N ASN A 143 15.68 -2.31 -1.94
CA ASN A 143 15.36 -2.89 -3.25
C ASN A 143 14.05 -3.70 -3.21
N ALA A 144 13.79 -4.43 -2.11
CA ALA A 144 12.52 -5.12 -1.90
C ALA A 144 11.35 -4.13 -1.80
N ALA A 145 11.52 -3.03 -1.08
CA ALA A 145 10.51 -1.95 -1.05
C ALA A 145 10.25 -1.39 -2.46
N ILE A 146 11.30 -1.11 -3.23
CA ILE A 146 11.15 -0.63 -4.61
C ILE A 146 10.40 -1.63 -5.50
N ARG A 147 10.70 -2.93 -5.40
CA ARG A 147 9.97 -3.98 -6.15
C ARG A 147 8.51 -4.03 -5.75
N SER A 148 8.22 -4.09 -4.45
CA SER A 148 6.86 -4.07 -3.90
C SER A 148 6.06 -2.86 -4.40
N MET A 149 6.64 -1.65 -4.30
CA MET A 149 6.00 -0.41 -4.72
C MET A 149 5.84 -0.27 -6.25
N CYS A 150 6.62 -1.00 -7.05
CA CYS A 150 6.47 -1.02 -8.50
C CYS A 150 5.40 -2.03 -8.98
N ARG A 151 5.04 -3.01 -8.16
CA ARG A 151 4.06 -4.05 -8.52
C ARG A 151 2.66 -3.46 -8.59
N LEU A 152 1.93 -3.76 -9.66
CA LEU A 152 0.54 -3.37 -9.82
C LEU A 152 -0.37 -4.26 -8.96
N ASN A 153 -1.42 -3.70 -8.35
CA ASN A 153 -2.45 -4.49 -7.68
C ASN A 153 -3.45 -5.16 -8.66
N LYS A 154 -3.15 -5.20 -9.98
CA LYS A 154 -4.05 -5.68 -11.04
C LYS A 154 -4.42 -7.17 -10.90
N GLN A 155 -3.45 -8.03 -10.57
CA GLN A 155 -3.70 -9.46 -10.39
C GLN A 155 -4.61 -9.70 -9.19
N ALA A 156 -4.27 -9.09 -8.05
CA ALA A 156 -5.11 -9.12 -6.85
C ALA A 156 -6.54 -8.65 -7.16
N ALA A 157 -6.72 -7.53 -7.86
CA ALA A 157 -8.04 -7.03 -8.24
C ALA A 157 -8.84 -7.97 -9.14
N THR A 158 -8.17 -8.65 -10.07
CA THR A 158 -8.80 -9.69 -10.89
C THR A 158 -9.33 -10.84 -10.02
N LEU A 159 -8.50 -11.30 -9.07
CA LEU A 159 -8.83 -12.42 -8.20
C LEU A 159 -9.86 -12.05 -7.12
N MET A 160 -9.93 -10.80 -6.68
CA MET A 160 -10.96 -10.34 -5.72
C MET A 160 -12.36 -10.65 -6.22
N LYS A 161 -12.64 -10.39 -7.50
CA LYS A 161 -13.94 -10.70 -8.10
C LYS A 161 -14.21 -12.19 -8.21
N LYS A 162 -13.16 -12.97 -8.50
CA LYS A 162 -13.27 -14.43 -8.68
C LYS A 162 -13.58 -15.13 -7.36
N HIS A 163 -13.01 -14.65 -6.25
CA HIS A 163 -13.10 -15.22 -4.91
C HIS A 163 -14.02 -14.39 -4.00
N ASP A 164 -15.07 -13.81 -4.57
CA ASP A 164 -16.17 -13.13 -3.87
C ASP A 164 -15.74 -12.18 -2.75
N ALA A 165 -14.75 -11.32 -3.03
CA ALA A 165 -14.33 -10.30 -2.08
C ALA A 165 -15.52 -9.38 -1.72
N HIS A 166 -15.67 -9.08 -0.43
CA HIS A 166 -16.79 -8.31 0.08
C HIS A 166 -16.49 -6.81 0.14
N ALA A 167 -15.24 -6.44 0.47
CA ALA A 167 -14.79 -5.05 0.47
C ALA A 167 -13.27 -5.00 0.36
N ALA A 168 -12.73 -3.91 -0.19
CA ALA A 168 -11.29 -3.70 -0.21
C ALA A 168 -10.94 -2.21 -0.17
N THR A 169 -9.71 -1.94 0.26
CA THR A 169 -9.00 -0.67 0.14
C THR A 169 -7.56 -0.98 -0.24
N ASP A 170 -6.83 -0.03 -0.79
CA ASP A 170 -5.37 -0.11 -0.78
C ASP A 170 -4.79 0.51 0.49
N VAL A 171 -3.54 0.15 0.81
CA VAL A 171 -2.79 0.68 1.95
C VAL A 171 -1.71 1.63 1.45
N THR A 172 -1.88 2.93 1.70
CA THR A 172 -0.95 3.98 1.28
C THR A 172 -0.59 4.90 2.45
N GLY A 173 -0.77 6.22 2.30
CA GLY A 173 -0.16 7.25 3.13
C GLY A 173 -0.60 7.25 4.60
N PHE A 174 -1.76 6.66 4.93
CA PHE A 174 -2.26 6.61 6.30
C PHE A 174 -1.80 5.37 7.09
N GLY A 175 -1.08 4.47 6.43
CA GLY A 175 -0.69 3.18 7.00
C GLY A 175 -1.86 2.21 7.14
N ILE A 176 -1.55 0.95 7.45
CA ILE A 176 -2.55 -0.12 7.49
C ILE A 176 -3.71 0.18 8.45
N LEU A 177 -3.44 0.76 9.62
CA LEU A 177 -4.48 1.05 10.60
C LEU A 177 -5.41 2.16 10.11
N GLY A 178 -4.86 3.22 9.50
CA GLY A 178 -5.66 4.33 8.97
C GLY A 178 -6.60 3.88 7.85
N HIS A 179 -6.07 3.14 6.87
CA HIS A 179 -6.87 2.60 5.77
C HIS A 179 -7.87 1.54 6.23
N ALA A 180 -7.49 0.65 7.17
CA ALA A 180 -8.42 -0.30 7.76
C ALA A 180 -9.56 0.41 8.50
N ASN A 181 -9.27 1.49 9.25
CA ASN A 181 -10.28 2.26 9.96
C ASN A 181 -11.27 2.92 8.99
N GLN A 182 -10.76 3.55 7.93
CA GLN A 182 -11.61 4.18 6.91
C GLN A 182 -12.45 3.15 6.15
N LEU A 183 -11.89 1.99 5.82
CA LEU A 183 -12.65 0.91 5.20
C LEU A 183 -13.75 0.42 6.15
N ALA A 184 -13.42 0.11 7.41
CA ALA A 184 -14.40 -0.35 8.41
C ALA A 184 -15.52 0.68 8.67
N GLU A 185 -15.19 1.97 8.70
CA GLU A 185 -16.16 3.06 8.86
C GLU A 185 -17.16 3.12 7.69
N ASN A 186 -16.74 2.78 6.48
CA ASN A 186 -17.57 2.80 5.27
C ASN A 186 -18.54 1.60 5.16
N GLN A 187 -18.51 0.64 6.09
CA GLN A 187 -19.29 -0.58 5.98
C GLN A 187 -20.76 -0.36 6.33
N LEU A 188 -21.66 -1.02 5.60
CA LEU A 188 -23.10 -0.99 5.91
C LEU A 188 -23.43 -1.79 7.17
N ASN A 189 -22.67 -2.86 7.40
CA ASN A 189 -22.77 -3.68 8.60
C ASN A 189 -22.08 -3.00 9.79
N LYS A 190 -22.57 -3.23 11.01
CA LYS A 190 -21.93 -2.76 12.24
C LYS A 190 -20.77 -3.69 12.62
N ILE A 191 -19.59 -3.37 12.10
CA ILE A 191 -18.39 -4.20 12.21
C ILE A 191 -17.16 -3.40 12.63
N ARG A 192 -16.16 -4.14 13.10
CA ARG A 192 -14.82 -3.67 13.38
C ARG A 192 -13.78 -4.58 12.76
N PHE A 193 -12.64 -4.01 12.41
CA PHE A 193 -11.49 -4.74 11.89
C PHE A 193 -10.47 -4.96 12.99
N ARG A 194 -10.14 -6.22 13.24
CA ARG A 194 -9.08 -6.63 14.15
C ARG A 194 -7.89 -7.12 13.35
N ILE A 195 -6.73 -6.51 13.54
CA ILE A 195 -5.48 -6.91 12.89
C ILE A 195 -4.61 -7.64 13.92
N HIS A 196 -4.38 -8.94 13.70
CA HIS A 196 -3.62 -9.80 14.60
C HIS A 196 -2.23 -10.17 14.06
N SER A 197 -1.92 -9.85 12.81
CA SER A 197 -0.57 -10.03 12.26
C SER A 197 -0.18 -8.98 11.23
N LEU A 198 1.11 -8.67 11.17
CA LEU A 198 1.68 -7.69 10.24
C LEU A 198 2.81 -8.33 9.42
N PRO A 199 2.64 -8.53 8.11
CA PRO A 199 3.74 -8.92 7.23
C PRO A 199 4.62 -7.70 6.97
N LEU A 200 5.86 -7.75 7.43
CA LEU A 200 6.82 -6.66 7.34
C LEU A 200 7.96 -7.07 6.41
N LEU A 201 8.44 -6.14 5.58
CA LEU A 201 9.69 -6.31 4.85
C LEU A 201 10.80 -6.66 5.85
N GLN A 202 11.60 -7.68 5.55
CA GLN A 202 12.74 -8.05 6.40
C GLN A 202 13.62 -6.82 6.66
N HIS A 203 14.09 -6.67 7.91
CA HIS A 203 14.85 -5.52 8.43
C HIS A 203 14.04 -4.24 8.72
N SER A 204 12.81 -4.11 8.21
CA SER A 204 12.01 -2.89 8.43
C SER A 204 11.55 -2.71 9.88
N PHE A 205 11.38 -3.80 10.63
CA PHE A 205 11.02 -3.77 12.04
C PHE A 205 12.15 -3.23 12.92
N GLU A 206 13.38 -3.66 12.66
CA GLU A 206 14.58 -3.20 13.35
C GLU A 206 14.83 -1.71 13.08
N ILE A 207 14.61 -1.28 11.82
CA ILE A 207 14.69 0.13 11.43
C ILE A 207 13.59 0.96 12.13
N ASP A 208 12.35 0.46 12.19
CA ASP A 208 11.25 1.12 12.89
C ASP A 208 11.52 1.25 14.39
N THR A 209 12.08 0.21 15.01
CA THR A 209 12.45 0.23 16.44
C THR A 209 13.47 1.33 16.75
N LEU A 210 14.38 1.61 15.80
CA LEU A 210 15.42 2.63 15.97
C LEU A 210 14.91 4.06 15.78
N PHE A 211 14.01 4.29 14.83
CA PHE A 211 13.63 5.64 14.38
C PHE A 211 12.15 5.99 14.54
N ASP A 212 11.34 5.05 15.02
CA ASP A 212 9.91 5.20 15.27
C ASP A 212 9.10 5.76 14.08
N TYR A 213 8.99 4.98 13.00
CA TYR A 213 8.13 5.33 11.86
C TYR A 213 6.66 4.93 12.09
N GLY A 214 6.34 4.28 13.21
CA GLY A 214 5.00 3.83 13.58
C GLY A 214 4.56 2.58 12.82
N LEU A 215 5.50 1.74 12.38
CA LEU A 215 5.19 0.52 11.61
C LEU A 215 4.35 -0.46 12.41
N VAL A 216 4.77 -0.77 13.64
CA VAL A 216 4.04 -1.71 14.52
C VAL A 216 2.70 -1.14 14.98
N ARG A 217 2.60 0.19 15.12
CA ARG A 217 1.34 0.89 15.43
C ARG A 217 0.40 0.97 14.22
N GLY A 218 0.84 0.56 13.04
CA GLY A 218 0.06 0.61 11.80
C GLY A 218 -0.13 2.00 11.21
N THR A 219 0.63 3.00 11.68
CA THR A 219 0.56 4.40 11.22
C THR A 219 1.71 4.79 10.30
N SER A 220 2.64 3.87 10.03
CA SER A 220 3.70 4.10 9.04
C SER A 220 3.07 4.23 7.66
N ALA A 221 3.37 5.34 6.98
CA ALA A 221 2.93 5.56 5.61
C ALA A 221 3.53 4.49 4.69
N GLU A 222 2.70 4.00 3.77
CA GLU A 222 3.12 3.19 2.64
C GLU A 222 2.96 4.00 1.35
N THR A 223 3.78 3.71 0.34
CA THR A 223 3.58 4.24 -1.03
C THR A 223 3.28 3.07 -1.94
N SER A 224 2.20 3.11 -2.72
CA SER A 224 1.79 1.98 -3.59
C SER A 224 1.81 0.62 -2.87
N GLY A 225 1.21 0.57 -1.67
CA GLY A 225 1.10 -0.67 -0.91
C GLY A 225 0.13 -1.66 -1.54
N GLY A 226 -0.16 -2.71 -0.78
CA GLY A 226 -1.06 -3.78 -1.22
C GLY A 226 -2.53 -3.42 -1.02
N LEU A 227 -3.40 -4.29 -1.49
CA LEU A 227 -4.81 -4.28 -1.15
C LEU A 227 -5.01 -4.94 0.22
N LEU A 228 -5.86 -4.34 1.05
CA LEU A 228 -6.45 -4.93 2.24
C LEU A 228 -7.89 -5.32 1.90
N ILE A 229 -8.17 -6.62 1.90
CA ILE A 229 -9.37 -7.22 1.33
C ILE A 229 -10.13 -7.99 2.40
N ALA A 230 -11.42 -7.74 2.56
CA ALA A 230 -12.32 -8.54 3.37
C ALA A 230 -13.01 -9.61 2.50
N MET A 231 -12.93 -10.87 2.91
CA MET A 231 -13.59 -12.00 2.25
C MET A 231 -13.75 -13.17 3.22
N THR A 232 -14.48 -14.22 2.84
CA THR A 232 -14.61 -15.41 3.70
C THR A 232 -13.26 -16.11 3.89
N HIS A 233 -13.10 -16.86 4.97
CA HIS A 233 -11.85 -17.59 5.23
C HIS A 233 -11.50 -18.60 4.13
N ASN A 234 -12.50 -19.30 3.58
CA ASN A 234 -12.28 -20.29 2.52
C ASN A 234 -11.84 -19.61 1.21
N ASP A 235 -12.48 -18.50 0.86
CA ASP A 235 -12.13 -17.73 -0.33
C ASP A 235 -10.77 -17.07 -0.21
N ALA A 236 -10.39 -16.61 1.00
CA ALA A 236 -9.04 -16.12 1.28
C ALA A 236 -7.97 -17.18 1.02
N ILE A 237 -8.19 -18.43 1.42
CA ILE A 237 -7.25 -19.52 1.15
C ILE A 237 -7.09 -19.74 -0.36
N ASN A 238 -8.23 -19.82 -1.08
CA ASN A 238 -8.22 -20.04 -2.53
C ASN A 238 -7.59 -18.86 -3.28
N PHE A 239 -7.89 -17.63 -2.85
CA PHE A 239 -7.31 -16.40 -3.37
C PHE A 239 -5.79 -16.39 -3.22
N ILE A 240 -5.28 -16.66 -2.01
CA ILE A 240 -3.84 -16.68 -1.73
C ILE A 240 -3.14 -17.78 -2.52
N GLU A 241 -3.74 -18.98 -2.59
CA GLU A 241 -3.19 -20.09 -3.36
C GLU A 241 -3.09 -19.76 -4.85
N GLU A 242 -4.13 -19.19 -5.44
CA GLU A 242 -4.13 -18.83 -6.86
C GLU A 242 -3.19 -17.67 -7.16
N LEU A 243 -3.14 -16.66 -6.30
CA LEU A 243 -2.21 -15.53 -6.44
C LEU A 243 -0.75 -15.99 -6.39
N SER A 244 -0.45 -17.01 -5.57
CA SER A 244 0.91 -17.59 -5.47
C SER A 244 1.30 -18.49 -6.66
N LYS A 245 0.33 -18.93 -7.47
CA LYS A 245 0.53 -19.82 -8.63
C LYS A 245 0.41 -19.10 -9.97
N SER A 246 0.23 -17.77 -9.97
CA SER A 246 0.11 -16.99 -11.19
C SER A 246 1.44 -16.96 -11.96
N ASN A 247 1.40 -16.43 -13.19
CA ASN A 247 2.61 -16.29 -14.02
C ASN A 247 3.65 -15.32 -13.44
N ASP A 248 3.25 -14.48 -12.49
CA ASP A 248 4.11 -13.58 -11.72
C ASP A 248 3.68 -13.70 -10.24
N PRO A 249 4.17 -14.75 -9.54
CA PRO A 249 3.71 -15.14 -8.21
C PRO A 249 3.76 -14.00 -7.20
N GLU A 250 2.63 -13.73 -6.53
CA GLU A 250 2.58 -12.73 -5.47
C GLU A 250 2.23 -13.40 -4.13
N GLN A 251 2.76 -12.82 -3.05
CA GLN A 251 2.43 -13.22 -1.69
C GLN A 251 1.27 -12.40 -1.14
N ALA A 252 0.40 -13.04 -0.39
CA ALA A 252 -0.66 -12.41 0.38
C ALA A 252 -0.81 -13.10 1.74
N PHE A 253 -1.33 -12.36 2.71
CA PHE A 253 -1.33 -12.77 4.11
C PHE A 253 -2.70 -12.53 4.72
N ILE A 254 -3.26 -13.51 5.43
CA ILE A 254 -4.37 -13.25 6.34
C ILE A 254 -3.80 -12.49 7.54
N VAL A 255 -4.20 -11.23 7.69
CA VAL A 255 -3.68 -10.28 8.69
C VAL A 255 -4.64 -10.01 9.84
N GLY A 256 -5.91 -10.38 9.68
CA GLY A 256 -6.94 -10.01 10.63
C GLY A 256 -8.30 -10.66 10.37
N THR A 257 -9.28 -10.23 11.16
CA THR A 257 -10.66 -10.68 11.14
C THR A 257 -11.62 -9.51 11.21
N VAL A 258 -12.85 -9.74 10.74
CA VAL A 258 -13.97 -8.81 10.85
C VAL A 258 -14.88 -9.27 11.98
N GLU A 259 -15.04 -8.42 12.98
CA GLU A 259 -15.80 -8.69 14.21
C GLU A 259 -17.04 -7.79 14.29
N ALA A 260 -18.02 -8.19 15.10
CA ALA A 260 -19.21 -7.35 15.34
C ALA A 260 -18.86 -6.13 16.20
N ASP A 261 -19.42 -4.96 15.89
CA ASP A 261 -19.25 -3.75 16.71
C ASP A 261 -20.26 -3.72 17.88
N ILE A 262 -19.93 -4.41 18.98
CA ILE A 262 -20.80 -4.59 20.14
C ILE A 262 -20.90 -3.31 21.00
N ASP A 263 -19.92 -2.41 20.92
CA ASP A 263 -19.87 -1.18 21.74
C ASP A 263 -20.89 -0.11 21.30
N SER A 264 -21.46 -0.24 20.10
CA SER A 264 -22.47 0.69 19.57
C SER A 264 -23.85 0.60 20.24
N GLN A 265 -24.06 -0.32 21.21
CA GLN A 265 -25.31 -0.47 21.95
C GLN A 265 -25.45 0.40 23.22
N GLN A 266 -24.47 1.23 23.58
CA GLN A 266 -24.56 2.10 24.77
C GLN A 266 -24.81 3.58 24.43
N SER A 267 -26.09 3.98 24.53
CA SER A 267 -26.66 5.32 24.81
C SER A 267 -26.41 6.51 23.84
N PRO A 268 -27.47 7.22 23.35
CA PRO A 268 -27.37 8.35 22.42
C PRO A 268 -27.02 9.71 23.09
N LEU A 269 -26.38 9.71 24.26
CA LEU A 269 -26.11 10.91 25.05
C LEU A 269 -24.63 10.99 25.46
N ASN A 270 -23.76 11.30 24.49
CA ASN A 270 -22.53 12.05 24.74
C ASN A 270 -21.91 12.51 23.41
N THR A 271 -22.28 13.72 23.00
CA THR A 271 -21.60 14.49 21.96
C THR A 271 -20.28 15.03 22.51
N GLN A 272 -19.28 14.16 22.63
CA GLN A 272 -17.88 14.54 22.57
C GLN A 272 -17.24 13.66 21.49
N LEU A 273 -16.43 14.28 20.63
CA LEU A 273 -15.65 13.64 19.57
C LEU A 273 -14.69 12.59 20.16
N GLN A 274 -15.21 11.44 20.57
CA GLN A 274 -14.41 10.22 20.64
C GLN A 274 -14.21 9.80 19.19
N SER A 275 -12.96 9.74 18.74
CA SER A 275 -12.63 9.09 17.48
C SER A 275 -13.14 7.66 17.55
N ASN A 276 -14.24 7.37 16.87
CA ASN A 276 -14.75 6.01 16.77
C ASN A 276 -13.71 5.21 16.00
N ASN A 277 -12.92 4.41 16.73
CA ASN A 277 -11.98 3.50 16.11
C ASN A 277 -12.76 2.27 15.63
N TYR A 278 -12.86 2.13 14.32
CA TYR A 278 -13.48 0.99 13.62
C TYR A 278 -12.45 -0.10 13.27
N ALA A 279 -11.16 0.19 13.41
CA ALA A 279 -10.09 -0.79 13.31
C ALA A 279 -9.11 -0.70 14.49
N PHE A 280 -8.51 -1.83 14.86
CA PHE A 280 -7.46 -1.90 15.87
C PHE A 280 -6.44 -2.99 15.58
N ILE A 281 -5.24 -2.83 16.12
CA ILE A 281 -4.17 -3.82 16.08
C ILE A 281 -4.03 -4.44 17.48
N ASP A 282 -3.90 -5.77 17.55
CA ASP A 282 -3.69 -6.49 18.80
C ASP A 282 -2.40 -6.03 19.51
N LYS A 283 -2.41 -6.00 20.85
CA LYS A 283 -1.23 -5.62 21.63
C LYS A 283 -0.05 -6.58 21.43
N ASP A 284 -0.36 -7.85 21.17
CA ASP A 284 0.55 -8.96 20.91
C ASP A 284 0.57 -9.34 19.42
N VAL A 285 0.35 -8.36 18.54
CA VAL A 285 0.35 -8.54 17.08
C VAL A 285 1.55 -9.36 16.61
N LYS A 286 1.27 -10.42 15.84
CA LYS A 286 2.30 -11.30 15.31
C LYS A 286 3.00 -10.64 14.13
N ILE A 287 4.31 -10.39 14.26
CA ILE A 287 5.14 -9.93 13.15
C ILE A 287 5.52 -11.11 12.26
N ILE A 288 5.24 -10.98 10.96
CA ILE A 288 5.64 -11.94 9.93
C ILE A 288 6.76 -11.28 9.11
N SER A 289 8.00 -11.70 9.33
CA SER A 289 9.13 -11.20 8.53
C SER A 289 9.09 -11.79 7.13
N VAL A 290 8.94 -10.94 6.11
CA VAL A 290 8.92 -11.32 4.69
C VAL A 290 10.32 -11.13 4.09
N PRO A 291 11.02 -12.21 3.68
CA PRO A 291 12.37 -12.12 3.18
C PRO A 291 12.47 -11.21 1.94
N CYS A 292 13.49 -10.35 1.89
CA CYS A 292 13.62 -9.36 0.82
C CYS A 292 13.66 -9.96 -0.60
N LYS A 293 14.20 -11.19 -0.71
CA LYS A 293 14.29 -11.94 -1.98
C LYS A 293 12.96 -12.50 -2.48
N ASP A 294 11.95 -12.58 -1.62
CA ASP A 294 10.64 -13.16 -1.92
C ASP A 294 9.60 -12.07 -2.28
N VAL A 295 10.05 -10.81 -2.40
CA VAL A 295 9.27 -9.60 -2.72
C VAL A 295 9.65 -9.06 -4.09
#